data_AF-A0A7C2QK56-F1
#
_entry.id   AF-A0A7C2QK56-F1
#
_cell.length_a   1.000
_cell.length_b   1.000
_cell.length_c   1.000
_cell.angle_alpha   90.00
_cell.angle_beta   90.00
_cell.angle_gamma   90.00
#
_symmetry.space_group_name_H-M   'P 1'
#
loop_
_entity.id
_entity.type
_entity.pdbx_description
1 polymer ?
#
loop_
_entity_poly.entity_id
_entity_poly.type
_entity_poly.pdbx_seq_one_letter_code
_entity_poly.pdbx_strand_id
1 'polypeptide(L)'
;RVTLGPALRRGALDKEGAEVVGGVVVVRYGENPLAAIKNVKKKIEEISPGLPKKTLADGTVSQVRIVPFYDRTGLIYETLGTLKTALTEEILVTIIVILIMVMHFRSSLLISGLLPLSVLMCFIAMKVFGVDANIVALSGIAIAIGTMVDMGIIICENILKHLDAAEPGENRLEVIFRASSEVGSAVLTAVSTTVVGFLPVFTMEAAEGKLFRPLAFTKTFALLASVIVALTMIPPLAHLLFTGKIRRQSLARLLYALLIAAGVVVAFAVAWWAGAIIALLGAYHLAQPAFPSWLRRWTPWAISGFAALVVALVLSDHWLPLGPEKGLSLNFLFVVILIGGLLLFIQVFQYFYRSLLGWCLRHKALFLSAPVAMVLLGGLIWLGFDFFFGWLPASVRTRKTVSGLAHRFPGLGREFMPPLDEGSFLYMPTTMPHASIGEALDVLQKQDRAMQAVAEIDSVVGKLGRAESPLDPAPISMIETVINYKPEYLVDRHGRRLTFRFSSGETDWFRDQEGNPLPAPDGQPYRVRGRFERDDAGRLIPERRGKP
;
A
#
# COMPACT_ATOMS: atom_id res chain seq x y z
N ARG A 1 30.07 60.67 -3.05
CA ARG A 1 30.04 59.86 -1.81
C ARG A 1 29.75 58.42 -2.23
N VAL A 2 30.63 57.47 -1.93
CA VAL A 2 30.43 56.05 -2.31
C VAL A 2 29.76 55.35 -1.14
N THR A 3 28.68 54.61 -1.39
CA THR A 3 27.92 53.85 -0.40
C THR A 3 27.73 52.42 -0.87
N LEU A 4 27.76 51.46 0.05
CA LEU A 4 27.36 50.09 -0.24
C LEU A 4 25.84 50.03 -0.45
N GLY A 5 25.40 49.35 -1.50
CA GLY A 5 23.99 49.14 -1.83
C GLY A 5 23.76 47.75 -2.40
N PRO A 6 22.50 47.28 -2.46
CA PRO A 6 22.19 45.98 -3.03
C PRO A 6 22.41 45.97 -4.55
N ALA A 7 22.80 44.82 -5.08
CA ALA A 7 22.71 44.58 -6.52
C ALA A 7 21.24 44.51 -6.97
N LEU A 8 21.00 44.65 -8.28
CA LEU A 8 19.67 44.45 -8.84
C LEU A 8 19.20 43.02 -8.56
N ARG A 9 18.06 42.90 -7.89
CA ARG A 9 17.45 41.60 -7.55
C ARG A 9 16.74 41.01 -8.77
N ARG A 10 16.91 39.70 -8.97
CA ARG A 10 16.21 38.92 -10.01
C ARG A 10 15.15 37.97 -9.43
N GLY A 11 15.11 37.88 -8.10
CA GLY A 11 14.13 37.15 -7.33
C GLY A 11 14.22 37.57 -5.87
N ALA A 12 13.19 37.21 -5.11
CA ALA A 12 13.14 37.39 -3.67
C ALA A 12 12.43 36.19 -3.04
N LEU A 13 12.75 35.91 -1.78
CA LEU A 13 12.15 34.83 -1.01
C LEU A 13 11.49 35.42 0.23
N ASP A 14 10.31 34.91 0.52
CA ASP A 14 9.50 35.26 1.67
C ASP A 14 9.19 33.99 2.44
N LYS A 15 9.20 34.09 3.76
CA LYS A 15 8.67 33.09 4.66
C LYS A 15 7.65 33.77 5.56
N GLU A 16 6.38 33.41 5.40
CA GLU A 16 5.29 33.81 6.29
C GLU A 16 5.12 35.35 6.41
N GLY A 17 5.47 36.09 5.34
CA GLY A 17 5.38 37.54 5.27
C GLY A 17 6.62 38.29 5.78
N ALA A 18 7.74 37.58 5.97
CA ALA A 18 9.04 38.14 6.28
C ALA A 18 10.05 37.76 5.18
N GLU A 19 10.72 38.77 4.61
CA GLU A 19 11.76 38.54 3.62
C GLU A 19 12.93 37.74 4.21
N VAL A 20 13.33 36.67 3.52
CA VAL A 20 14.38 35.76 3.95
C VAL A 20 15.39 35.50 2.83
N VAL A 21 16.55 34.95 3.19
CA VAL A 21 17.54 34.46 2.24
C VAL A 21 17.48 32.94 2.23
N GLY A 22 17.42 32.34 1.05
CA GLY A 22 17.36 30.89 0.89
C GLY A 22 18.16 30.39 -0.30
N GLY A 23 18.22 29.07 -0.42
CA GLY A 23 18.87 28.38 -1.52
C GLY A 23 18.23 27.01 -1.74
N VAL A 24 18.31 26.51 -2.97
CA VAL A 24 17.76 25.20 -3.36
C VAL A 24 18.91 24.28 -3.71
N VAL A 25 18.84 23.03 -3.24
CA VAL A 25 19.78 21.98 -3.63
C VAL A 25 19.13 21.14 -4.73
N VAL A 26 19.79 21.06 -5.88
CA VAL A 26 19.32 20.28 -7.03
C VAL A 26 20.11 18.97 -7.11
N VAL A 27 19.39 17.86 -7.26
CA VAL A 27 19.98 16.54 -7.44
C VAL A 27 20.32 16.32 -8.92
N ARG A 28 21.46 15.70 -9.20
CA ARG A 28 21.86 15.32 -10.56
C ARG A 28 20.87 14.29 -11.12
N TYR A 29 20.60 14.37 -12.43
CA TYR A 29 19.76 13.40 -13.12
C TYR A 29 20.27 11.96 -12.93
N GLY A 30 19.38 11.05 -12.53
CA GLY A 30 19.68 9.63 -12.30
C GLY A 30 20.30 9.30 -10.94
N GLU A 31 20.60 10.29 -10.09
CA GLU A 31 21.11 10.06 -8.74
C GLU A 31 19.99 9.86 -7.72
N ASN A 32 20.29 9.12 -6.64
CA ASN A 32 19.32 8.85 -5.58
C ASN A 32 19.01 10.10 -4.74
N PRO A 33 17.76 10.62 -4.75
CA PRO A 33 17.42 11.83 -4.02
C PRO A 33 17.56 11.68 -2.49
N LEU A 34 17.19 10.51 -1.94
CA LEU A 34 17.28 10.24 -0.50
C LEU A 34 18.73 10.28 0.00
N ALA A 35 19.66 9.71 -0.79
CA ALA A 35 21.08 9.75 -0.46
C ALA A 35 21.62 11.18 -0.50
N ALA A 36 21.24 11.96 -1.53
CA ALA A 36 21.63 13.35 -1.64
C ALA A 36 21.12 14.20 -0.45
N ILE A 37 19.85 14.06 -0.09
CA ILE A 37 19.25 14.80 1.04
C ILE A 37 19.95 14.45 2.36
N LYS A 38 20.25 13.16 2.60
CA LYS A 38 20.99 12.74 3.80
C LYS A 38 22.38 13.37 3.88
N ASN A 39 23.10 13.43 2.76
CA ASN A 39 24.41 14.06 2.70
C ASN A 39 24.32 15.58 2.95
N VAL A 40 23.31 16.24 2.40
CA VAL A 40 23.06 17.67 2.62
C VAL A 40 22.75 17.96 4.08
N LYS A 41 21.84 17.19 4.71
CA LYS A 41 21.51 17.34 6.14
C LYS A 41 22.72 17.15 7.03
N LYS A 42 23.51 16.09 6.79
CA LYS A 42 24.76 15.86 7.49
C LYS A 42 25.71 17.05 7.34
N LYS A 43 25.84 17.60 6.14
CA LYS A 43 26.70 18.77 5.91
C LYS A 43 26.21 20.03 6.60
N ILE A 44 24.89 20.25 6.64
CA ILE A 44 24.27 21.36 7.39
C ILE A 44 24.58 21.23 8.89
N GLU A 45 24.45 20.03 9.46
CA GLU A 45 24.80 19.77 10.86
C GLU A 45 26.28 20.05 11.15
N GLU A 46 27.19 19.66 10.25
CA GLU A 46 28.63 19.93 10.37
C GLU A 46 28.97 21.43 10.39
N ILE A 47 28.29 22.26 9.58
CA ILE A 47 28.59 23.71 9.47
C ILE A 47 27.81 24.58 10.44
N SER A 48 26.68 24.10 10.97
CA SER A 48 25.77 24.88 11.83
C SER A 48 26.44 25.54 13.05
N PRO A 49 27.39 24.88 13.76
CA PRO A 49 28.09 25.50 14.89
C PRO A 49 28.96 26.70 14.49
N GLY A 50 29.44 26.75 13.26
CA GLY A 50 30.29 27.82 12.72
C GLY A 50 29.52 29.00 12.14
N LEU A 51 28.18 28.96 12.14
CA LEU A 51 27.36 30.06 11.62
C LEU A 51 27.46 31.31 12.52
N PRO A 52 27.38 32.52 11.95
CA PRO A 52 27.53 33.77 12.70
C PRO A 52 26.56 33.88 13.87
N LYS A 53 27.08 34.39 14.99
CA LYS A 53 26.33 34.67 16.22
C LYS A 53 26.50 36.14 16.60
N LYS A 54 25.43 36.77 17.08
CA LYS A 54 25.44 38.14 17.58
C LYS A 54 24.66 38.21 18.88
N THR A 55 25.25 38.78 19.92
CA THR A 55 24.54 39.12 21.15
C THR A 55 23.78 40.42 20.94
N LEU A 56 22.47 40.39 21.18
CA LEU A 56 21.57 41.53 21.12
C LEU A 56 21.66 42.36 22.41
N ALA A 57 21.14 43.58 22.38
CA ALA A 57 21.23 44.53 23.49
C ALA A 57 20.51 44.06 24.77
N ASP A 58 19.57 43.13 24.63
CA ASP A 58 18.82 42.47 25.71
C ASP A 58 19.55 41.25 26.31
N GLY A 59 20.76 40.95 25.83
CA GLY A 59 21.56 39.81 26.26
C GLY A 59 21.21 38.49 25.55
N THR A 60 20.24 38.48 24.65
CA THR A 60 19.91 37.27 23.87
C THR A 60 20.92 37.05 22.74
N VAL A 61 21.25 35.79 22.45
CA VAL A 61 22.18 35.45 21.37
C VAL A 61 21.37 35.06 20.14
N SER A 62 21.44 35.89 19.10
CA SER A 62 20.88 35.60 17.78
C SER A 62 21.91 34.84 16.95
N GLN A 63 21.57 33.63 16.52
CA GLN A 63 22.39 32.80 15.64
C GLN A 63 21.70 32.59 14.30
N VAL A 64 22.45 32.69 13.20
CA VAL A 64 21.95 32.32 11.87
C VAL A 64 21.61 30.83 11.86
N ARG A 65 20.41 30.48 11.42
CA ARG A 65 19.92 29.10 11.35
C ARG A 65 19.51 28.76 9.92
N ILE A 66 19.87 27.57 9.47
CA ILE A 66 19.36 26.99 8.23
C ILE A 66 18.08 26.23 8.57
N VAL A 67 16.96 26.70 8.04
CA VAL A 67 15.65 26.08 8.25
C VAL A 67 15.18 25.51 6.90
N PRO A 68 14.96 24.18 6.80
CA PRO A 68 14.42 23.61 5.57
C PRO A 68 12.96 24.06 5.41
N PHE A 69 12.62 24.56 4.23
CA PHE A 69 11.24 24.89 3.89
C PHE A 69 10.59 23.89 2.94
N TYR A 70 11.36 22.97 2.35
CA TYR A 70 10.85 21.89 1.52
C TYR A 70 11.79 20.70 1.64
N ASP A 71 11.27 19.55 2.09
CA ASP A 71 12.05 18.35 2.34
C ASP A 71 11.31 17.10 1.90
N ARG A 72 11.74 16.54 0.76
CA ARG A 72 11.16 15.30 0.19
C ARG A 72 11.42 14.05 1.02
N THR A 73 12.22 14.12 2.09
CA THR A 73 12.49 12.97 2.96
C THR A 73 11.20 12.39 3.54
N GLY A 74 10.26 13.25 3.96
CA GLY A 74 8.97 12.84 4.54
C GLY A 74 8.19 11.97 3.56
N LEU A 75 7.88 12.53 2.38
CA LEU A 75 7.19 11.83 1.30
C LEU A 75 7.84 10.50 0.92
N ILE A 76 9.18 10.45 0.81
CA ILE A 76 9.90 9.22 0.48
C ILE A 76 9.68 8.15 1.57
N TYR A 77 9.78 8.51 2.86
CA TYR A 77 9.60 7.54 3.94
C TYR A 77 8.15 7.12 4.13
N GLU A 78 7.19 8.03 3.97
CA GLU A 78 5.75 7.70 4.00
C GLU A 78 5.37 6.78 2.85
N THR A 79 5.89 7.04 1.65
CA THR A 79 5.72 6.17 0.48
C THR A 79 6.31 4.78 0.75
N LEU A 80 7.56 4.69 1.20
CA LEU A 80 8.20 3.42 1.54
C LEU A 80 7.48 2.67 2.68
N GLY A 81 6.96 3.41 3.67
CA GLY A 81 6.18 2.89 4.78
C GLY A 81 4.86 2.29 4.32
N THR A 82 4.09 3.05 3.54
CA THR A 82 2.83 2.61 2.92
C THR A 82 3.04 1.36 2.09
N LEU A 83 4.10 1.34 1.28
CA LEU A 83 4.45 0.19 0.45
C LEU A 83 4.83 -1.05 1.26
N LYS A 84 5.65 -0.88 2.30
CA LYS A 84 6.02 -1.98 3.18
C LYS A 84 4.79 -2.57 3.87
N THR A 85 3.90 -1.70 4.36
CA THR A 85 2.65 -2.09 5.00
C THR A 85 1.75 -2.84 4.03
N ALA A 86 1.48 -2.28 2.84
CA ALA A 86 0.66 -2.90 1.82
C ALA A 86 1.18 -4.28 1.39
N LEU A 87 2.49 -4.41 1.09
CA LEU A 87 3.07 -5.72 0.74
C LEU A 87 2.98 -6.72 1.89
N THR A 88 3.17 -6.28 3.13
CA THR A 88 3.06 -7.17 4.30
C THR A 88 1.61 -7.62 4.49
N GLU A 89 0.65 -6.71 4.34
CA GLU A 89 -0.79 -6.99 4.40
C GLU A 89 -1.22 -7.94 3.29
N GLU A 90 -0.79 -7.72 2.05
CA GLU A 90 -1.11 -8.59 0.92
C GLU A 90 -0.55 -10.01 1.10
N ILE A 91 0.72 -10.14 1.50
CA ILE A 91 1.31 -11.46 1.79
C ILE A 91 0.52 -12.14 2.91
N LEU A 92 0.19 -11.40 3.98
CA LEU A 92 -0.56 -11.92 5.10
C LEU A 92 -1.96 -12.38 4.68
N VAL A 93 -2.76 -11.52 4.03
CA VAL A 93 -4.10 -11.83 3.51
C VAL A 93 -4.05 -13.03 2.58
N THR A 94 -3.03 -13.13 1.74
CA THR A 94 -2.90 -14.26 0.82
C THR A 94 -2.64 -15.57 1.57
N ILE A 95 -1.71 -15.58 2.52
CA ILE A 95 -1.46 -16.73 3.42
C ILE A 95 -2.74 -17.18 4.13
N ILE A 96 -3.53 -16.20 4.60
CA ILE A 96 -4.80 -16.41 5.27
C ILE A 96 -5.82 -17.11 4.37
N VAL A 97 -6.03 -16.58 3.16
CA VAL A 97 -6.98 -17.14 2.20
C VAL A 97 -6.58 -18.57 1.84
N ILE A 98 -5.28 -18.84 1.62
CA ILE A 98 -4.79 -20.20 1.35
C ILE A 98 -5.07 -21.13 2.52
N LEU A 99 -4.78 -20.71 3.76
CA LEU A 99 -4.98 -21.54 4.97
C LEU A 99 -6.44 -21.98 5.11
N ILE A 100 -7.37 -21.08 4.82
CA ILE A 100 -8.80 -21.35 4.94
C ILE A 100 -9.32 -22.17 3.75
N MET A 101 -8.89 -21.83 2.53
CA MET A 101 -9.43 -22.43 1.31
C MET A 101 -8.92 -23.86 1.09
N VAL A 102 -7.62 -24.09 1.30
CA VAL A 102 -6.99 -25.39 0.98
C VAL A 102 -7.30 -26.45 2.05
N MET A 103 -7.72 -26.06 3.27
CA MET A 103 -8.06 -26.95 4.39
C MET A 103 -6.99 -28.00 4.77
N HIS A 104 -5.81 -27.94 4.16
CA HIS A 104 -4.64 -28.77 4.43
C HIS A 104 -3.46 -27.89 4.85
N PHE A 105 -3.19 -27.88 6.15
CA PHE A 105 -2.15 -27.04 6.75
C PHE A 105 -0.77 -27.20 6.10
N ARG A 106 -0.37 -28.43 5.76
CA ARG A 106 0.93 -28.71 5.12
C ARG A 106 1.04 -28.05 3.74
N SER A 107 -0.01 -28.18 2.93
CA SER A 107 -0.05 -27.58 1.59
C SER A 107 -0.05 -26.07 1.68
N SER A 108 -0.81 -25.51 2.62
CA SER A 108 -0.82 -24.08 2.87
C SER A 108 0.54 -23.55 3.32
N LEU A 109 1.27 -24.27 4.17
CA LEU A 109 2.61 -23.88 4.62
C LEU A 109 3.61 -23.86 3.44
N LEU A 110 3.52 -24.83 2.55
CA LEU A 110 4.36 -24.91 1.36
C LEU A 110 4.11 -23.71 0.43
N ILE A 111 2.83 -23.46 0.09
CA ILE A 111 2.44 -22.34 -0.79
C ILE A 111 2.80 -20.99 -0.14
N SER A 112 2.58 -20.84 1.17
CA SER A 112 2.94 -19.62 1.91
C SER A 112 4.45 -19.36 1.92
N GLY A 113 5.26 -20.42 1.98
CA GLY A 113 6.72 -20.31 1.92
C GLY A 113 7.25 -19.87 0.56
N LEU A 114 6.49 -20.10 -0.52
CA LEU A 114 6.84 -19.67 -1.88
C LEU A 114 6.82 -18.14 -2.01
N LEU A 115 5.85 -17.48 -1.37
CA LEU A 115 5.62 -16.04 -1.54
C LEU A 115 6.84 -15.17 -1.18
N PRO A 116 7.43 -15.26 0.04
CA PRO A 116 8.63 -14.49 0.36
C PRO A 116 9.81 -14.81 -0.54
N LEU A 117 9.96 -16.08 -0.97
CA LEU A 117 11.04 -16.50 -1.84
C LEU A 117 10.91 -15.89 -3.25
N SER A 118 9.72 -15.93 -3.83
CA SER A 118 9.45 -15.33 -5.14
C SER A 118 9.61 -13.81 -5.12
N VAL A 119 9.14 -13.15 -4.06
CA VAL A 119 9.34 -11.70 -3.86
C VAL A 119 10.83 -11.36 -3.70
N LEU A 120 11.59 -12.16 -2.93
CA LEU A 120 13.04 -11.97 -2.80
C LEU A 120 13.76 -12.11 -4.15
N MET A 121 13.41 -13.13 -4.94
CA MET A 121 13.95 -13.31 -6.30
C MET A 121 13.60 -12.13 -7.21
N CYS A 122 12.40 -11.56 -7.08
CA CYS A 122 12.01 -10.33 -7.79
C CYS A 122 12.90 -9.14 -7.38
N PHE A 123 13.15 -8.92 -6.09
CA PHE A 123 14.06 -7.85 -5.64
C PHE A 123 15.50 -8.05 -6.11
N ILE A 124 15.98 -9.31 -6.18
CA ILE A 124 17.28 -9.63 -6.77
C ILE A 124 17.30 -9.22 -8.24
N ALA A 125 16.27 -9.59 -9.01
CA ALA A 125 16.15 -9.20 -10.42
C ALA A 125 16.10 -7.66 -10.57
N MET A 126 15.29 -6.96 -9.78
CA MET A 126 15.23 -5.48 -9.80
C MET A 126 16.62 -4.86 -9.61
N LYS A 127 17.41 -5.38 -8.65
CA LYS A 127 18.78 -4.90 -8.40
C LYS A 127 19.71 -5.16 -9.58
N VAL A 128 19.58 -6.31 -10.24
CA VAL A 128 20.41 -6.67 -11.42
C VAL A 128 20.06 -5.79 -12.63
N PHE A 129 18.78 -5.48 -12.83
CA PHE A 129 18.30 -4.68 -13.97
C PHE A 129 18.24 -3.17 -13.69
N GLY A 130 18.63 -2.72 -12.49
CA GLY A 130 18.64 -1.30 -12.13
C GLY A 130 17.26 -0.67 -12.01
N VAL A 131 16.25 -1.44 -11.59
CA VAL A 131 14.88 -0.93 -11.38
C VAL A 131 14.75 -0.42 -9.95
N ASP A 132 14.45 0.87 -9.80
CA ASP A 132 14.27 1.50 -8.50
C ASP A 132 13.02 1.00 -7.76
N ALA A 133 13.13 0.93 -6.43
CA ALA A 133 12.00 0.64 -5.54
C ALA A 133 11.18 1.91 -5.28
N ASN A 134 10.10 2.08 -6.05
CA ASN A 134 9.13 3.18 -5.91
C ASN A 134 7.69 2.64 -5.85
N ILE A 135 6.72 3.52 -5.62
CA ILE A 135 5.33 3.10 -5.39
C ILE A 135 4.79 2.25 -6.54
N VAL A 136 5.06 2.67 -7.77
CA VAL A 136 4.54 2.04 -9.00
C VAL A 136 5.25 0.72 -9.28
N ALA A 137 6.56 0.62 -9.05
CA ALA A 137 7.30 -0.63 -9.16
C ALA A 137 6.79 -1.66 -8.14
N LEU A 138 6.54 -1.26 -6.89
CA LEU A 138 6.05 -2.19 -5.86
C LEU A 138 4.59 -2.62 -6.12
N SER A 139 3.75 -1.76 -6.70
CA SER A 139 2.41 -2.15 -7.18
C SER A 139 2.46 -3.30 -8.21
N GLY A 140 3.55 -3.42 -8.98
CA GLY A 140 3.71 -4.53 -9.93
C GLY A 140 3.90 -5.87 -9.24
N ILE A 141 4.63 -5.88 -8.11
CA ILE A 141 4.77 -7.05 -7.23
C ILE A 141 3.43 -7.37 -6.58
N ALA A 142 2.74 -6.36 -6.06
CA ALA A 142 1.43 -6.50 -5.43
C ALA A 142 0.40 -7.18 -6.36
N ILE A 143 0.27 -6.69 -7.59
CA ILE A 143 -0.59 -7.29 -8.63
C ILE A 143 -0.16 -8.73 -8.94
N ALA A 144 1.14 -9.03 -8.88
CA ALA A 144 1.65 -10.37 -9.16
C ALA A 144 1.36 -11.37 -8.03
N ILE A 145 1.32 -10.96 -6.75
CA ILE A 145 1.17 -11.86 -5.59
C ILE A 145 0.00 -12.83 -5.73
N GLY A 146 -1.17 -12.34 -6.14
CA GLY A 146 -2.34 -13.22 -6.37
C GLY A 146 -2.04 -14.32 -7.38
N THR A 147 -1.52 -13.95 -8.55
CA THR A 147 -1.16 -14.91 -9.61
C THR A 147 0.03 -15.82 -9.26
N MET A 148 0.97 -15.35 -8.43
CA MET A 148 2.11 -16.16 -7.97
C MET A 148 1.64 -17.32 -7.10
N VAL A 149 0.64 -17.08 -6.26
CA VAL A 149 0.06 -18.09 -5.37
C VAL A 149 -0.75 -19.13 -6.11
N ASP A 150 -1.51 -18.72 -7.14
CA ASP A 150 -2.32 -19.63 -7.94
C ASP A 150 -1.49 -20.79 -8.49
N MET A 151 -0.27 -20.52 -8.96
CA MET A 151 0.63 -21.56 -9.48
C MET A 151 1.02 -22.57 -8.39
N GLY A 152 1.26 -22.08 -7.18
CA GLY A 152 1.55 -22.93 -6.03
C GLY A 152 0.34 -23.78 -5.63
N ILE A 153 -0.86 -23.19 -5.63
CA ILE A 153 -2.11 -23.91 -5.35
C ILE A 153 -2.33 -25.02 -6.38
N ILE A 154 -2.27 -24.70 -7.68
CA ILE A 154 -2.52 -25.64 -8.77
C ILE A 154 -1.59 -26.85 -8.70
N ILE A 155 -0.28 -26.63 -8.51
CA ILE A 155 0.70 -27.72 -8.43
C ILE A 155 0.49 -28.54 -7.15
N CYS A 156 0.31 -27.89 -5.99
CA CYS A 156 0.10 -28.59 -4.73
C CYS A 156 -1.19 -29.41 -4.73
N GLU A 157 -2.29 -28.86 -5.25
CA GLU A 157 -3.57 -29.56 -5.33
C GLU A 157 -3.48 -30.76 -6.27
N ASN A 158 -2.83 -30.62 -7.43
CA ASN A 158 -2.65 -31.76 -8.34
C ASN A 158 -1.76 -32.85 -7.71
N ILE A 159 -0.69 -32.46 -7.01
CA ILE A 159 0.15 -33.40 -6.25
C ILE A 159 -0.67 -34.16 -5.19
N LEU A 160 -1.46 -33.45 -4.38
CA LEU A 160 -2.28 -34.09 -3.34
C LEU A 160 -3.30 -35.06 -3.93
N LYS A 161 -4.00 -34.64 -4.99
CA LYS A 161 -4.99 -35.48 -5.67
C LYS A 161 -4.37 -36.77 -6.21
N HIS A 162 -3.16 -36.68 -6.77
CA HIS A 162 -2.42 -37.86 -7.23
C HIS A 162 -1.91 -38.73 -6.09
N LEU A 163 -1.46 -38.14 -4.98
CA LEU A 163 -1.04 -38.88 -3.80
C LEU A 163 -2.20 -39.61 -3.11
N ASP A 164 -3.41 -39.04 -3.12
CA ASP A 164 -4.62 -39.67 -2.57
C ASP A 164 -5.17 -40.79 -3.46
N ALA A 165 -4.94 -40.70 -4.77
CA ALA A 165 -5.32 -41.73 -5.75
C ALA A 165 -4.27 -42.84 -5.93
N ALA A 166 -3.05 -42.66 -5.41
CA ALA A 166 -1.94 -43.59 -5.59
C ALA A 166 -2.15 -44.92 -4.85
N GLU A 167 -1.71 -46.02 -5.47
CA GLU A 167 -1.85 -47.36 -4.88
C GLU A 167 -0.92 -47.56 -3.67
N PRO A 168 -1.27 -48.45 -2.71
CA PRO A 168 -0.46 -48.72 -1.52
C PRO A 168 0.88 -49.39 -1.86
N GLY A 169 1.88 -48.61 -2.26
CA GLY A 169 3.21 -49.11 -2.63
C GLY A 169 3.90 -48.33 -3.75
N GLU A 170 3.17 -47.48 -4.47
CA GLU A 170 3.73 -46.65 -5.55
C GLU A 170 4.80 -45.70 -4.99
N ASN A 171 5.86 -45.48 -5.77
CA ASN A 171 6.93 -44.58 -5.37
C ASN A 171 6.41 -43.14 -5.34
N ARG A 172 6.29 -42.57 -4.13
CA ARG A 172 5.73 -41.23 -3.96
C ARG A 172 6.51 -40.13 -4.69
N LEU A 173 7.82 -40.31 -4.93
CA LEU A 173 8.60 -39.37 -5.75
C LEU A 173 8.09 -39.35 -7.20
N GLU A 174 7.84 -40.53 -7.76
CA GLU A 174 7.36 -40.68 -9.13
C GLU A 174 5.94 -40.13 -9.29
N VAL A 175 5.07 -40.38 -8.31
CA VAL A 175 3.72 -39.80 -8.27
C VAL A 175 3.78 -38.26 -8.25
N ILE A 176 4.65 -37.67 -7.42
CA ILE A 176 4.82 -36.21 -7.34
C ILE A 176 5.38 -35.65 -8.65
N PHE A 177 6.36 -36.33 -9.25
CA PHE A 177 6.93 -35.92 -10.53
C PHE A 177 5.88 -35.96 -11.65
N ARG A 178 5.11 -37.05 -11.75
CA ARG A 178 4.00 -37.20 -12.72
C ARG A 178 2.94 -36.11 -12.55
N ALA A 179 2.52 -35.85 -11.31
CA ALA A 179 1.54 -34.82 -11.00
C ALA A 179 2.05 -33.41 -11.34
N SER A 180 3.33 -33.14 -11.09
CA SER A 180 3.92 -31.83 -11.38
C SER A 180 4.14 -31.62 -12.88
N SER A 181 4.54 -32.67 -13.61
CA SER A 181 4.80 -32.59 -15.06
C SER A 181 3.52 -32.50 -15.90
N GLU A 182 2.41 -33.09 -15.43
CA GLU A 182 1.10 -32.97 -16.07
C GLU A 182 0.64 -31.51 -16.17
N VAL A 183 0.83 -30.72 -15.11
CA VAL A 183 0.30 -29.35 -15.02
C VAL A 183 1.36 -28.29 -15.33
N GLY A 184 2.65 -28.67 -15.33
CA GLY A 184 3.76 -27.74 -15.54
C GLY A 184 3.70 -26.99 -16.88
N SER A 185 3.27 -27.65 -17.96
CA SER A 185 3.11 -27.02 -19.28
C SER A 185 1.99 -25.98 -19.27
N ALA A 186 0.83 -26.31 -18.68
CA ALA A 186 -0.31 -25.41 -18.57
C ALA A 186 0.03 -24.16 -17.73
N VAL A 187 0.73 -24.34 -16.61
CA VAL A 187 1.22 -23.25 -15.75
C VAL A 187 2.17 -22.32 -16.51
N LEU A 188 3.16 -22.90 -17.23
CA LEU A 188 4.12 -22.12 -18.00
C LEU A 188 3.43 -21.32 -19.12
N THR A 189 2.48 -21.92 -19.84
CA THR A 189 1.73 -21.25 -20.90
C THR A 189 0.84 -20.12 -20.35
N ALA A 190 0.15 -20.34 -19.24
CA ALA A 190 -0.69 -19.33 -18.60
C ALA A 190 0.14 -18.11 -18.15
N VAL A 191 1.29 -18.33 -17.50
CA VAL A 191 2.17 -17.25 -17.07
C VAL A 191 2.81 -16.53 -18.26
N SER A 192 3.26 -17.28 -19.27
CA SER A 192 3.82 -16.68 -20.48
C SER A 192 2.83 -15.76 -21.18
N THR A 193 1.56 -16.16 -21.28
CA THR A 193 0.48 -15.32 -21.84
C THR A 193 0.30 -14.04 -21.04
N THR A 194 0.38 -14.13 -19.71
CA THR A 194 0.29 -12.96 -18.81
C THR A 194 1.48 -12.03 -18.97
N VAL A 195 2.69 -12.56 -19.10
CA VAL A 195 3.92 -11.77 -19.32
C VAL A 195 3.88 -11.08 -20.69
N VAL A 196 3.51 -11.81 -21.75
CA VAL A 196 3.40 -11.27 -23.11
C VAL A 196 2.34 -10.17 -23.17
N GLY A 197 1.22 -10.31 -22.45
CA GLY A 197 0.19 -9.28 -22.37
C GLY A 197 0.67 -7.94 -21.79
N PHE A 198 1.78 -7.92 -21.05
CA PHE A 198 2.39 -6.71 -20.50
C PHE A 198 3.52 -6.14 -21.37
N LEU A 199 3.97 -6.86 -22.40
CA LEU A 199 5.02 -6.39 -23.30
C LEU A 199 4.71 -5.03 -23.97
N PRO A 200 3.45 -4.72 -24.35
CA PRO A 200 3.11 -3.40 -24.90
C PRO A 200 3.40 -2.22 -23.96
N VAL A 201 3.47 -2.41 -22.65
CA VAL A 201 3.78 -1.32 -21.70
C VAL A 201 5.20 -0.78 -21.93
N PHE A 202 6.12 -1.61 -22.44
CA PHE A 202 7.49 -1.17 -22.74
C PHE A 202 7.58 -0.26 -23.96
N THR A 203 6.57 -0.24 -24.83
CA THR A 203 6.55 0.66 -26.01
C THR A 203 6.13 2.09 -25.65
N MET A 204 5.69 2.35 -24.42
CA MET A 204 5.37 3.69 -23.95
C MET A 204 6.66 4.52 -23.77
N GLU A 205 6.74 5.72 -24.34
CA GLU A 205 7.98 6.52 -24.38
C GLU A 205 8.02 7.69 -23.39
N ALA A 206 6.88 8.38 -23.21
CA ALA A 206 6.80 9.64 -22.49
C ALA A 206 6.73 9.47 -20.95
N ALA A 207 6.11 10.43 -20.26
CA ALA A 207 5.91 10.37 -18.81
C ALA A 207 5.18 9.08 -18.37
N GLU A 208 4.23 8.60 -19.17
CA GLU A 208 3.56 7.32 -18.93
C GLU A 208 4.53 6.14 -18.93
N GLY A 209 5.49 6.10 -19.86
CA GLY A 209 6.50 5.06 -19.92
C GLY A 209 7.44 5.09 -18.71
N LYS A 210 7.84 6.28 -18.26
CA LYS A 210 8.65 6.44 -17.03
C LYS A 210 7.91 5.95 -15.79
N LEU A 211 6.59 6.13 -15.75
CA LEU A 211 5.75 5.68 -14.65
C LEU A 211 5.50 4.17 -14.67
N PHE A 212 5.10 3.61 -15.83
CA PHE A 212 4.60 2.23 -15.93
C PHE A 212 5.64 1.18 -16.34
N ARG A 213 6.78 1.54 -16.94
CA ARG A 213 7.84 0.54 -17.24
C ARG A 213 8.35 -0.17 -15.97
N PRO A 214 8.62 0.51 -14.84
CA PRO A 214 8.99 -0.16 -13.60
C PRO A 214 7.93 -1.16 -13.10
N LEU A 215 6.64 -0.82 -13.21
CA LEU A 215 5.52 -1.74 -12.89
C LEU A 215 5.55 -3.00 -13.77
N ALA A 216 5.78 -2.84 -15.08
CA ALA A 216 5.85 -3.97 -16.00
C ALA A 216 7.05 -4.88 -15.72
N PHE A 217 8.22 -4.31 -15.42
CA PHE A 217 9.41 -5.09 -15.05
C PHE A 217 9.18 -5.92 -13.79
N THR A 218 8.76 -5.28 -12.71
CA THR A 218 8.55 -5.94 -11.41
C THR A 218 7.50 -7.02 -11.49
N LYS A 219 6.36 -6.78 -12.17
CA LYS A 219 5.35 -7.81 -12.40
C LYS A 219 5.93 -9.00 -13.18
N THR A 220 6.68 -8.73 -14.25
CA THR A 220 7.30 -9.79 -15.07
C THR A 220 8.31 -10.59 -14.27
N PHE A 221 9.17 -9.94 -13.48
CA PHE A 221 10.16 -10.60 -12.63
C PHE A 221 9.48 -11.44 -11.54
N ALA A 222 8.43 -10.93 -10.91
CA ALA A 222 7.66 -11.65 -9.91
C ALA A 222 7.01 -12.92 -10.50
N LEU A 223 6.38 -12.81 -11.67
CA LEU A 223 5.78 -13.94 -12.36
C LEU A 223 6.81 -15.00 -12.77
N LEU A 224 7.92 -14.59 -13.38
CA LEU A 224 9.00 -15.51 -13.75
C LEU A 224 9.62 -16.18 -12.51
N ALA A 225 9.85 -15.41 -11.44
CA ALA A 225 10.32 -15.95 -10.17
C ALA A 225 9.32 -16.97 -9.60
N SER A 226 8.01 -16.71 -9.66
CA SER A 226 7.01 -17.66 -9.18
C SER A 226 6.99 -18.95 -9.98
N VAL A 227 7.16 -18.90 -11.31
CA VAL A 227 7.21 -20.12 -12.14
C VAL A 227 8.46 -20.94 -11.81
N ILE A 228 9.61 -20.28 -11.68
CA ILE A 228 10.85 -20.94 -11.29
C ILE A 228 10.67 -21.63 -9.95
N VAL A 229 10.19 -20.91 -8.92
CA VAL A 229 9.98 -21.50 -7.60
C VAL A 229 8.90 -22.59 -7.62
N ALA A 230 7.79 -22.37 -8.34
CA ALA A 230 6.68 -23.30 -8.41
C ALA A 230 7.07 -24.63 -9.08
N LEU A 231 7.80 -24.60 -10.20
CA LEU A 231 8.16 -25.82 -10.92
C LEU A 231 9.41 -26.50 -10.36
N THR A 232 10.34 -25.77 -9.74
CA THR A 232 11.61 -26.33 -9.27
C THR A 232 11.65 -26.60 -7.76
N MET A 233 11.02 -25.77 -6.94
CA MET A 233 11.10 -25.87 -5.47
C MET A 233 9.90 -26.59 -4.86
N ILE A 234 8.69 -26.40 -5.39
CA ILE A 234 7.49 -27.06 -4.84
C ILE A 234 7.60 -28.58 -4.87
N PRO A 235 7.94 -29.26 -5.99
CA PRO A 235 7.89 -30.73 -6.01
C PRO A 235 8.83 -31.38 -4.99
N PRO A 236 10.11 -30.96 -4.86
CA PRO A 236 10.99 -31.46 -3.80
C PRO A 236 10.50 -31.16 -2.38
N LEU A 237 9.99 -29.95 -2.12
CA LEU A 237 9.44 -29.57 -0.82
C LEU A 237 8.16 -30.35 -0.49
N ALA A 238 7.31 -30.59 -1.48
CA ALA A 238 6.10 -31.38 -1.36
C ALA A 238 6.44 -32.83 -1.04
N HIS A 239 7.49 -33.38 -1.66
CA HIS A 239 7.99 -34.69 -1.29
C HIS A 239 8.41 -34.73 0.18
N LEU A 240 9.29 -33.83 0.61
CA LEU A 240 9.75 -33.79 2.00
C LEU A 240 8.58 -33.64 3.00
N LEU A 241 7.58 -32.83 2.68
CA LEU A 241 6.49 -32.48 3.59
C LEU A 241 5.32 -33.49 3.59
N PHE A 242 5.01 -34.12 2.45
CA PHE A 242 3.87 -35.03 2.31
C PHE A 242 4.26 -36.51 2.44
N THR A 243 5.50 -36.89 2.14
CA THR A 243 5.94 -38.29 2.15
C THR A 243 6.72 -38.68 3.40
N GLY A 244 7.19 -37.70 4.18
CA GLY A 244 7.86 -37.91 5.45
C GLY A 244 7.00 -38.64 6.49
N LYS A 245 7.06 -39.99 6.52
CA LYS A 245 6.63 -40.78 7.68
C LYS A 245 7.77 -40.79 8.69
N ILE A 246 7.61 -40.12 9.83
CA ILE A 246 8.61 -40.17 10.89
C ILE A 246 8.55 -41.57 11.54
N ARG A 247 9.40 -42.50 11.05
CA ARG A 247 9.41 -43.92 11.46
C ARG A 247 9.75 -44.15 12.94
N ARG A 248 10.38 -43.19 13.64
CA ARG A 248 10.67 -43.26 15.08
C ARG A 248 9.83 -42.24 15.86
N GLN A 249 8.95 -42.72 16.75
CA GLN A 249 8.12 -41.86 17.62
C GLN A 249 8.92 -40.86 18.48
N SER A 250 10.15 -41.20 18.86
CA SER A 250 11.06 -40.31 19.60
C SER A 250 11.57 -39.15 18.73
N LEU A 251 11.88 -39.42 17.45
CA LEU A 251 12.30 -38.40 16.50
C LEU A 251 11.13 -37.49 16.10
N ALA A 252 9.91 -38.03 16.06
CA ALA A 252 8.69 -37.24 15.86
C ALA A 252 8.44 -36.27 17.01
N ARG A 253 8.57 -36.76 18.25
CA ARG A 253 8.46 -35.91 19.46
C ARG A 253 9.55 -34.84 19.50
N LEU A 254 10.79 -35.17 19.13
CA LEU A 254 11.88 -34.21 19.01
C LEU A 254 11.58 -33.15 17.95
N LEU A 255 11.15 -33.54 16.75
CA LEU A 255 10.80 -32.61 15.67
C LEU A 255 9.63 -31.70 16.02
N TYR A 256 8.58 -32.21 16.68
CA TYR A 256 7.47 -31.38 17.14
C TYR A 256 7.89 -30.45 18.29
N ALA A 257 8.77 -30.88 19.19
CA ALA A 257 9.36 -30.01 20.21
C ALA A 257 10.25 -28.93 19.59
N LEU A 258 10.99 -29.26 18.53
CA LEU A 258 11.78 -28.32 17.74
C LEU A 258 10.88 -27.35 16.95
N LEU A 259 9.72 -27.82 16.48
CA LEU A 259 8.70 -26.97 15.84
C LEU A 259 8.09 -25.98 16.86
N ILE A 260 7.85 -26.43 18.10
CA ILE A 260 7.43 -25.54 19.20
C ILE A 260 8.53 -24.53 19.49
N ALA A 261 9.78 -24.96 19.63
CA ALA A 261 10.91 -24.07 19.87
C ALA A 261 11.12 -23.07 18.72
N ALA A 262 11.00 -23.51 17.47
CA ALA A 262 11.02 -22.65 16.29
C ALA A 262 9.82 -21.69 16.29
N GLY A 263 8.64 -22.14 16.69
CA GLY A 263 7.47 -21.29 16.92
C GLY A 263 7.74 -20.22 17.97
N VAL A 264 8.38 -20.56 19.09
CA VAL A 264 8.79 -19.58 20.10
C VAL A 264 9.81 -18.59 19.54
N VAL A 265 10.82 -19.04 18.79
CA VAL A 265 11.80 -18.15 18.15
C VAL A 265 11.14 -17.22 17.13
N VAL A 266 10.23 -17.72 16.29
CA VAL A 266 9.45 -16.92 15.34
C VAL A 266 8.53 -15.93 16.05
N ALA A 267 8.00 -16.31 17.22
CA ALA A 267 7.21 -15.41 18.07
C ALA A 267 8.03 -14.20 18.54
N PHE A 268 9.33 -14.38 18.81
CA PHE A 268 10.21 -13.28 19.20
C PHE A 268 10.83 -12.53 18.01
N ALA A 269 11.14 -13.21 16.91
CA ALA A 269 11.91 -12.64 15.80
C ALA A 269 11.06 -11.97 14.72
N VAL A 270 9.85 -12.48 14.46
CA VAL A 270 9.00 -12.02 13.36
C VAL A 270 7.70 -11.46 13.91
N ALA A 271 6.89 -12.31 14.54
CA ALA A 271 5.62 -11.91 15.13
C ALA A 271 5.12 -12.96 16.12
N TRP A 272 4.72 -12.50 17.31
CA TRP A 272 4.24 -13.36 18.40
C TRP A 272 3.07 -14.28 17.98
N TRP A 273 2.17 -13.79 17.11
CA TRP A 273 1.01 -14.54 16.64
C TRP A 273 1.40 -15.65 15.64
N ALA A 274 2.35 -15.40 14.73
CA ALA A 274 2.84 -16.38 13.77
C ALA A 274 3.57 -17.52 14.52
N GLY A 275 4.40 -17.13 15.49
CA GLY A 275 5.06 -18.09 16.38
C GLY A 275 4.09 -18.87 17.25
N ALA A 276 3.03 -18.22 17.76
CA ALA A 276 1.97 -18.89 18.52
C ALA A 276 1.24 -19.93 17.67
N ILE A 277 0.87 -19.62 16.41
CA ILE A 277 0.25 -20.60 15.50
C ILE A 277 1.15 -21.82 15.31
N ILE A 278 2.43 -21.60 14.98
CA ILE A 278 3.41 -22.68 14.76
C ILE A 278 3.63 -23.51 16.03
N ALA A 279 3.70 -22.87 17.20
CA ALA A 279 3.83 -23.54 18.49
C ALA A 279 2.57 -24.34 18.85
N LEU A 280 1.37 -23.80 18.60
CA LEU A 280 0.10 -24.47 18.85
C LEU A 280 -0.07 -25.71 17.96
N LEU A 281 0.41 -25.63 16.71
CA LEU A 281 0.46 -26.76 15.78
C LEU A 281 1.45 -27.84 16.21
N GLY A 282 2.64 -27.44 16.66
CA GLY A 282 3.62 -28.38 17.23
C GLY A 282 3.08 -29.08 18.47
N ALA A 283 2.41 -28.34 19.35
CA ALA A 283 1.73 -28.87 20.53
C ALA A 283 0.56 -29.81 20.16
N TYR A 284 -0.24 -29.44 19.16
CA TYR A 284 -1.34 -30.26 18.65
C TYR A 284 -0.86 -31.60 18.09
N HIS A 285 0.16 -31.60 17.23
CA HIS A 285 0.73 -32.82 16.67
C HIS A 285 1.39 -33.72 17.73
N LEU A 286 1.89 -33.12 18.81
CA LEU A 286 2.42 -33.85 19.97
C LEU A 286 1.30 -34.50 20.81
N ALA A 287 0.14 -33.83 20.94
CA ALA A 287 -1.02 -34.29 21.71
C ALA A 287 -1.97 -35.23 20.92
N GLN A 288 -1.89 -35.23 19.58
CA GLN A 288 -2.71 -36.04 18.67
C GLN A 288 -2.82 -37.54 19.04
N PRO A 289 -1.75 -38.21 19.52
CA PRO A 289 -1.82 -39.62 19.91
C PRO A 289 -2.75 -39.90 21.10
N ALA A 290 -2.96 -38.92 21.99
CA ALA A 290 -3.72 -39.07 23.22
C ALA A 290 -5.24 -38.81 23.07
N PHE A 291 -5.69 -38.27 21.93
CA PHE A 291 -7.10 -37.92 21.75
C PHE A 291 -7.97 -39.12 21.32
N PRO A 292 -9.18 -39.27 21.91
CA PRO A 292 -10.17 -40.28 21.51
C PRO A 292 -10.64 -40.08 20.07
N SER A 293 -11.07 -41.16 19.41
CA SER A 293 -11.40 -41.22 17.97
C SER A 293 -12.49 -40.24 17.52
N TRP A 294 -13.45 -39.91 18.39
CA TRP A 294 -14.49 -38.92 18.10
C TRP A 294 -13.91 -37.49 17.97
N LEU A 295 -12.93 -37.16 18.81
CA LEU A 295 -12.33 -35.83 18.88
C LEU A 295 -11.44 -35.59 17.66
N ARG A 296 -10.78 -36.64 17.15
CA ARG A 296 -9.93 -36.62 15.94
C ARG A 296 -10.68 -36.22 14.66
N ARG A 297 -12.01 -36.42 14.61
CA ARG A 297 -12.84 -36.06 13.45
C ARG A 297 -13.13 -34.55 13.40
N TRP A 298 -13.29 -33.93 14.57
CA TRP A 298 -13.60 -32.50 14.70
C TRP A 298 -12.36 -31.61 14.80
N THR A 299 -11.21 -32.16 15.19
CA THR A 299 -10.01 -31.36 15.43
C THR A 299 -9.49 -30.59 14.22
N PRO A 300 -9.48 -31.14 12.98
CA PRO A 300 -9.05 -30.37 11.80
C PRO A 300 -9.92 -29.13 11.58
N TRP A 301 -11.24 -29.26 11.71
CA TRP A 301 -12.17 -28.13 11.60
C TRP A 301 -11.98 -27.11 12.73
N ALA A 302 -11.80 -27.57 13.96
CA ALA A 302 -11.54 -26.70 15.11
C ALA A 302 -10.22 -25.92 14.95
N ILE A 303 -9.17 -26.55 14.43
CA ILE A 303 -7.86 -25.92 14.20
C ILE A 303 -7.95 -24.91 13.06
N SER A 304 -8.61 -25.25 11.94
CA SER A 304 -8.80 -24.30 10.84
C SER A 304 -9.66 -23.10 11.28
N GLY A 305 -10.72 -23.34 12.06
CA GLY A 305 -11.56 -22.28 12.63
C GLY A 305 -10.81 -21.39 13.64
N PHE A 306 -10.00 -21.98 14.52
CA PHE A 306 -9.15 -21.23 15.44
C PHE A 306 -8.06 -20.45 14.70
N ALA A 307 -7.40 -21.06 13.71
CA ALA A 307 -6.42 -20.39 12.87
C ALA A 307 -7.05 -19.20 12.15
N ALA A 308 -8.23 -19.38 11.53
CA ALA A 308 -8.99 -18.32 10.88
C ALA A 308 -9.40 -17.19 11.84
N LEU A 309 -9.77 -17.52 13.09
CA LEU A 309 -10.12 -16.53 14.11
C LEU A 309 -8.91 -15.68 14.54
N VAL A 310 -7.79 -16.32 14.86
CA VAL A 310 -6.53 -15.65 15.21
C VAL A 310 -6.08 -14.74 14.07
N VAL A 311 -6.18 -15.26 12.85
CA VAL A 311 -5.90 -14.55 11.62
C VAL A 311 -6.81 -13.33 11.43
N ALA A 312 -8.13 -13.48 11.61
CA ALA A 312 -9.06 -12.37 11.46
C ALA A 312 -8.77 -11.27 12.49
N LEU A 313 -8.38 -11.63 13.71
CA LEU A 313 -7.93 -10.67 14.72
C LEU A 313 -6.68 -9.91 14.27
N VAL A 314 -5.65 -10.60 13.76
CA VAL A 314 -4.41 -9.98 13.28
C VAL A 314 -4.68 -9.07 12.07
N LEU A 315 -5.47 -9.54 11.11
CA LEU A 315 -5.81 -8.78 9.92
C LEU A 315 -6.59 -7.52 10.28
N SER A 316 -7.49 -7.60 11.26
CA SER A 316 -8.28 -6.44 11.71
C SER A 316 -7.44 -5.39 12.44
N ASP A 317 -6.40 -5.83 13.14
CA ASP A 317 -5.43 -4.95 13.80
C ASP A 317 -4.48 -4.26 12.81
N HIS A 318 -4.07 -4.95 11.75
CA HIS A 318 -3.17 -4.39 10.74
C HIS A 318 -3.91 -3.57 9.66
N TRP A 319 -4.93 -4.15 9.03
CA TRP A 319 -5.60 -3.57 7.85
C TRP A 319 -6.53 -2.41 8.20
N LEU A 320 -7.17 -2.44 9.39
CA LEU A 320 -8.12 -1.41 9.85
C LEU A 320 -9.06 -0.91 8.73
N PRO A 321 -9.84 -1.79 8.06
CA PRO A 321 -10.57 -1.46 6.83
C PRO A 321 -11.58 -0.31 6.95
N LEU A 322 -12.13 -0.08 8.13
CA LEU A 322 -13.06 1.01 8.42
C LEU A 322 -12.36 2.25 9.00
N GLY A 323 -11.03 2.25 8.99
CA GLY A 323 -10.18 3.24 9.62
C GLY A 323 -9.91 2.96 11.11
N PRO A 324 -8.86 3.58 11.66
CA PRO A 324 -8.50 3.47 13.07
C PRO A 324 -9.57 4.04 14.01
N GLU A 325 -10.34 5.04 13.57
CA GLU A 325 -11.31 5.74 14.42
C GLU A 325 -12.49 4.87 14.90
N LYS A 326 -12.84 3.84 14.13
CA LYS A 326 -13.96 2.93 14.41
C LYS A 326 -13.61 1.86 15.44
N GLY A 327 -12.33 1.73 15.81
CA GLY A 327 -11.85 0.78 16.80
C GLY A 327 -11.74 -0.66 16.29
N LEU A 328 -11.07 -1.52 17.06
CA LEU A 328 -10.71 -2.88 16.64
C LEU A 328 -11.91 -3.82 16.52
N SER A 329 -12.96 -3.65 17.34
CA SER A 329 -14.13 -4.54 17.34
C SER A 329 -14.97 -4.42 16.06
N LEU A 330 -15.18 -3.21 15.56
CA LEU A 330 -15.92 -2.97 14.31
C LEU A 330 -15.12 -3.43 13.10
N ASN A 331 -13.81 -3.16 13.09
CA ASN A 331 -12.89 -3.69 12.07
C ASN A 331 -12.90 -5.23 12.07
N PHE A 332 -12.86 -5.86 13.24
CA PHE A 332 -12.94 -7.32 13.38
C PHE A 332 -14.25 -7.91 12.86
N LEU A 333 -15.38 -7.31 13.25
CA LEU A 333 -16.68 -7.75 12.75
C LEU A 333 -16.76 -7.63 11.23
N PHE A 334 -16.26 -6.53 10.65
CA PHE A 334 -16.23 -6.32 9.21
C PHE A 334 -15.39 -7.39 8.50
N VAL A 335 -14.18 -7.68 9.00
CA VAL A 335 -13.30 -8.71 8.44
C VAL A 335 -13.93 -10.10 8.51
N VAL A 336 -14.55 -10.46 9.63
CA VAL A 336 -15.24 -11.76 9.79
C VAL A 336 -16.44 -11.88 8.85
N ILE A 337 -17.23 -10.81 8.70
CA ILE A 337 -18.36 -10.79 7.76
C ILE A 337 -17.87 -10.91 6.32
N LEU A 338 -16.80 -10.20 5.96
CA LEU A 338 -16.24 -10.22 4.61
C LEU A 338 -15.71 -11.61 4.25
N ILE A 339 -14.83 -12.18 5.08
CA ILE A 339 -14.24 -13.51 4.84
C ILE A 339 -15.32 -14.60 4.96
N GLY A 340 -16.11 -14.57 6.03
CA GLY A 340 -17.17 -15.55 6.28
C GLY A 340 -18.24 -15.51 5.18
N GLY A 341 -18.62 -14.32 4.73
CA GLY A 341 -19.56 -14.13 3.63
C GLY A 341 -19.02 -14.66 2.30
N LEU A 342 -17.76 -14.40 1.99
CA LEU A 342 -17.09 -14.95 0.79
C LEU A 342 -17.05 -16.48 0.83
N LEU A 343 -16.65 -17.07 1.97
CA LEU A 343 -16.58 -18.53 2.11
C LEU A 343 -17.97 -19.18 2.03
N LEU A 344 -18.97 -18.58 2.68
CA LEU A 344 -20.35 -19.04 2.60
C LEU A 344 -20.85 -18.97 1.14
N PHE A 345 -20.58 -17.86 0.44
CA PHE A 345 -20.91 -17.72 -0.97
C PHE A 345 -20.25 -18.81 -1.82
N ILE A 346 -18.96 -19.08 -1.61
CA ILE A 346 -18.24 -20.16 -2.33
C ILE A 346 -18.85 -21.52 -2.04
N GLN A 347 -19.17 -21.85 -0.78
CA GLN A 347 -19.78 -23.13 -0.42
C GLN A 347 -21.17 -23.30 -1.04
N VAL A 348 -22.01 -22.27 -0.95
CA VAL A 348 -23.33 -22.24 -1.58
C VAL A 348 -23.21 -22.38 -3.09
N PHE A 349 -22.27 -21.65 -3.70
CA PHE A 349 -22.00 -21.73 -5.12
C PHE A 349 -21.58 -23.15 -5.53
N GLN A 350 -20.63 -23.78 -4.82
CA GLN A 350 -20.20 -25.16 -5.10
C GLN A 350 -21.36 -26.16 -5.00
N TYR A 351 -22.24 -26.00 -4.02
CA TYR A 351 -23.44 -26.84 -3.87
C TYR A 351 -24.36 -26.75 -5.09
N PHE A 352 -24.63 -25.52 -5.57
CA PHE A 352 -25.49 -25.30 -6.74
C PHE A 352 -24.77 -25.44 -8.08
N TYR A 353 -23.44 -25.47 -8.10
CA TYR A 353 -22.62 -25.41 -9.32
C TYR A 353 -22.98 -26.51 -10.31
N ARG A 354 -23.13 -27.76 -9.84
CA ARG A 354 -23.48 -28.89 -10.71
C ARG A 354 -24.85 -28.70 -11.39
N SER A 355 -25.83 -28.20 -10.64
CA SER A 355 -27.17 -27.93 -11.16
C SER A 355 -27.16 -26.77 -12.16
N LEU A 356 -26.45 -25.68 -11.80
CA LEU A 356 -26.29 -24.51 -12.64
C LEU A 356 -25.59 -24.87 -13.96
N LEU A 357 -24.48 -25.60 -13.89
CA LEU A 357 -23.75 -26.06 -15.07
C LEU A 357 -24.63 -26.94 -15.97
N GLY A 358 -25.37 -27.88 -15.38
CA GLY A 358 -26.31 -28.72 -16.13
C GLY A 358 -27.45 -27.93 -16.78
N TRP A 359 -27.90 -26.84 -16.16
CA TRP A 359 -28.87 -25.93 -16.77
C TRP A 359 -28.25 -25.10 -17.91
N CYS A 360 -27.06 -24.53 -17.70
CA CYS A 360 -26.34 -23.74 -18.71
C CYS A 360 -26.01 -24.58 -19.95
N LEU A 361 -25.59 -25.83 -19.77
CA LEU A 361 -25.30 -26.75 -20.88
C LEU A 361 -26.55 -27.16 -21.67
N ARG A 362 -27.73 -27.18 -21.03
CA ARG A 362 -29.03 -27.42 -21.69
C ARG A 362 -29.54 -26.19 -22.43
N HIS A 363 -29.32 -24.99 -21.89
CA HIS A 363 -29.82 -23.72 -22.43
C HIS A 363 -28.67 -22.82 -22.92
N LYS A 364 -27.80 -23.34 -23.78
CA LYS A 364 -26.56 -22.65 -24.20
C LYS A 364 -26.81 -21.24 -24.77
N ALA A 365 -27.83 -21.07 -25.61
CA ALA A 365 -28.16 -19.78 -26.20
C ALA A 365 -28.63 -18.76 -25.15
N LEU A 366 -29.49 -19.19 -24.22
CA LEU A 366 -29.96 -18.34 -23.13
C LEU A 366 -28.81 -17.98 -22.19
N PHE A 367 -27.95 -18.94 -21.85
CA PHE A 367 -26.76 -18.67 -21.05
C PHE A 367 -25.84 -17.68 -21.74
N LEU A 368 -25.50 -17.89 -23.02
CA LEU A 368 -24.64 -16.99 -23.79
C LEU A 368 -25.21 -15.57 -23.93
N SER A 369 -26.53 -15.39 -23.85
CA SER A 369 -27.13 -14.06 -23.86
C SER A 369 -26.72 -13.20 -22.65
N ALA A 370 -26.43 -13.81 -21.49
CA ALA A 370 -26.04 -13.08 -20.29
C ALA A 370 -24.61 -12.51 -20.36
N PRO A 371 -23.54 -13.27 -20.67
CA PRO A 371 -22.21 -12.70 -20.91
C PRO A 371 -22.20 -11.67 -22.05
N VAL A 372 -22.95 -11.93 -23.14
CA VAL A 372 -23.06 -10.96 -24.24
C VAL A 372 -23.71 -9.67 -23.76
N ALA A 373 -24.81 -9.74 -23.02
CA ALA A 373 -25.45 -8.56 -22.44
C ALA A 373 -24.51 -7.82 -21.46
N MET A 374 -23.71 -8.55 -20.68
CA MET A 374 -22.75 -7.95 -19.75
C MET A 374 -21.61 -7.23 -20.49
N VAL A 375 -21.11 -7.82 -21.59
CA VAL A 375 -20.09 -7.18 -22.46
C VAL A 375 -20.67 -5.94 -23.15
N LEU A 376 -21.91 -6.02 -23.66
CA LEU A 376 -22.58 -4.88 -24.29
C LEU A 376 -22.85 -3.76 -23.28
N LEU A 377 -23.31 -4.09 -22.07
CA LEU A 377 -23.52 -3.12 -20.99
C LEU A 377 -22.19 -2.50 -20.54
N GLY A 378 -21.13 -3.31 -20.40
CA GLY A 378 -19.78 -2.82 -20.09
C GLY A 378 -19.26 -1.88 -21.17
N GLY A 379 -19.44 -2.23 -22.44
CA GLY A 379 -19.13 -1.36 -23.58
C GLY A 379 -19.91 -0.04 -23.54
N LEU A 380 -21.22 -0.09 -23.23
CA LEU A 380 -22.07 1.08 -23.10
C LEU A 380 -21.62 2.00 -21.95
N ILE A 381 -21.23 1.44 -20.80
CA ILE A 381 -20.70 2.21 -19.66
C ILE A 381 -19.35 2.85 -20.03
N TRP A 382 -18.49 2.12 -20.74
CA TRP A 382 -17.15 2.58 -21.10
C TRP A 382 -17.17 3.68 -22.17
N LEU A 383 -17.81 3.42 -23.31
CA LEU A 383 -17.79 4.29 -24.49
C LEU A 383 -18.93 5.32 -24.51
N GLY A 384 -19.96 5.11 -23.68
CA GLY A 384 -21.14 5.97 -23.60
C GLY A 384 -22.23 5.63 -24.61
N PHE A 385 -23.43 6.14 -24.35
CA PHE A 385 -24.63 5.90 -25.16
C PHE A 385 -24.51 6.46 -26.58
N ASP A 386 -23.91 7.64 -26.73
CA ASP A 386 -23.80 8.32 -28.02
C ASP A 386 -22.89 7.58 -29.01
N PHE A 387 -21.91 6.79 -28.53
CA PHE A 387 -21.06 5.99 -29.40
C PHE A 387 -21.86 4.87 -30.12
N PHE A 388 -22.74 4.18 -29.40
CA PHE A 388 -23.52 3.05 -29.94
C PHE A 388 -24.80 3.49 -30.67
N PHE A 389 -25.43 4.57 -30.20
CA PHE A 389 -26.76 4.99 -30.65
C PHE A 389 -26.75 6.38 -31.31
N GLY A 390 -25.56 6.93 -31.59
CA GLY A 390 -25.38 8.21 -32.28
C GLY A 390 -25.86 8.24 -33.73
N TRP A 391 -26.18 7.09 -34.32
CA TRP A 391 -26.79 6.97 -35.65
C TRP A 391 -28.33 7.05 -35.63
N LEU A 392 -28.96 7.04 -34.44
CA LEU A 392 -30.42 7.15 -34.32
C LEU A 392 -30.91 8.55 -34.77
N PRO A 393 -32.04 8.64 -35.51
CA PRO A 393 -32.63 9.91 -35.92
C PRO A 393 -32.95 10.81 -34.73
N ALA A 394 -32.87 12.13 -34.92
CA ALA A 394 -33.14 13.13 -33.87
C ALA A 394 -34.52 12.95 -33.21
N SER A 395 -35.53 12.53 -33.98
CA SER A 395 -36.89 12.24 -33.49
C SER A 395 -36.98 11.10 -32.47
N VAL A 396 -36.00 10.19 -32.47
CA VAL A 396 -35.91 9.07 -31.52
C VAL A 396 -35.05 9.45 -30.31
N ARG A 397 -33.96 10.20 -30.53
CA ARG A 397 -33.03 10.63 -29.48
C ARG A 397 -33.66 11.63 -28.49
N THR A 398 -34.58 12.45 -28.97
CA THR A 398 -35.31 13.44 -28.17
C THR A 398 -36.42 12.83 -27.30
N ARG A 399 -36.75 11.54 -27.48
CA ARG A 399 -37.71 10.86 -26.60
C ARG A 399 -37.12 10.79 -25.19
N LYS A 400 -37.94 11.11 -24.18
CA LYS A 400 -37.54 11.14 -22.76
C LYS A 400 -36.83 9.87 -22.30
N THR A 401 -37.23 8.70 -22.80
CA THR A 401 -36.61 7.41 -22.46
C THR A 401 -35.18 7.30 -22.99
N VAL A 402 -34.95 7.71 -24.24
CA VAL A 402 -33.65 7.62 -24.91
C VAL A 402 -32.69 8.69 -24.36
N SER A 403 -33.18 9.91 -24.16
CA SER A 403 -32.42 10.99 -23.53
C SER A 403 -32.04 10.67 -22.07
N GLY A 404 -32.95 10.05 -21.30
CA GLY A 404 -32.65 9.58 -19.93
C GLY A 404 -31.57 8.49 -19.89
N LEU A 405 -31.58 7.57 -20.85
CA LEU A 405 -30.52 6.57 -21.03
C LEU A 405 -29.17 7.21 -21.40
N ALA A 406 -29.18 8.20 -22.30
CA ALA A 406 -27.97 8.92 -22.66
C ALA A 406 -27.33 9.64 -21.47
N HIS A 407 -28.14 10.29 -20.63
CA HIS A 407 -27.64 10.92 -19.40
C HIS A 407 -27.14 9.94 -18.34
N ARG A 408 -27.69 8.71 -18.29
CA ARG A 408 -27.25 7.70 -17.32
C ARG A 408 -25.93 7.03 -17.74
N PHE A 409 -25.65 6.99 -19.04
CA PHE A 409 -24.45 6.37 -19.61
C PHE A 409 -23.68 7.37 -20.50
N PRO A 410 -23.10 8.44 -19.90
CA PRO A 410 -22.32 9.43 -20.65
C PRO A 410 -20.96 8.91 -21.16
N GLY A 411 -20.52 7.74 -20.69
CA GLY A 411 -19.17 7.21 -20.91
C GLY A 411 -18.22 7.56 -19.76
N LEU A 412 -17.10 6.85 -19.68
CA LEU A 412 -16.08 7.14 -18.67
C LEU A 412 -15.25 8.37 -19.05
N GLY A 413 -14.92 9.20 -18.05
CA GLY A 413 -14.01 10.32 -18.20
C GLY A 413 -12.58 9.88 -18.54
N ARG A 414 -11.75 10.83 -18.96
CA ARG A 414 -10.34 10.60 -19.25
C ARG A 414 -9.51 11.57 -18.44
N GLU A 415 -8.49 11.04 -17.77
CA GLU A 415 -7.47 11.81 -17.07
C GLU A 415 -6.10 11.23 -17.43
N PHE A 416 -5.06 12.05 -17.39
CA PHE A 416 -3.70 11.60 -17.71
C PHE A 416 -3.15 10.68 -16.61
N MET A 417 -3.30 11.10 -15.35
CA MET A 417 -2.92 10.35 -14.16
C MET A 417 -3.75 10.85 -12.96
N PRO A 418 -4.02 9.99 -11.98
CA PRO A 418 -4.66 10.44 -10.74
C PRO A 418 -3.73 11.43 -10.02
N PRO A 419 -4.27 12.49 -9.40
CA PRO A 419 -3.47 13.39 -8.59
C PRO A 419 -2.87 12.64 -7.40
N LEU A 420 -1.56 12.79 -7.19
CA LEU A 420 -0.84 12.23 -6.06
C LEU A 420 -0.68 13.32 -5.00
N ASP A 421 -0.98 12.98 -3.75
CA ASP A 421 -0.72 13.87 -2.62
C ASP A 421 0.75 13.76 -2.20
N GLU A 422 1.47 14.89 -2.27
CA GLU A 422 2.87 15.00 -1.89
C GLU A 422 3.07 15.56 -0.47
N GLY A 423 1.99 15.82 0.29
CA GLY A 423 2.03 16.50 1.59
C GLY A 423 2.41 17.98 1.50
N SER A 424 2.48 18.51 0.28
CA SER A 424 2.80 19.90 -0.02
C SER A 424 2.15 20.31 -1.34
N PHE A 425 1.91 21.61 -1.51
CA PHE A 425 1.27 22.18 -2.68
C PHE A 425 2.07 23.37 -3.20
N LEU A 426 2.22 23.43 -4.52
CA LEU A 426 2.90 24.52 -5.19
C LEU A 426 1.87 25.46 -5.82
N TYR A 427 1.73 26.66 -5.25
CA TYR A 427 0.84 27.69 -5.77
C TYR A 427 1.60 28.65 -6.69
N MET A 428 1.12 28.82 -7.93
CA MET A 428 1.83 29.59 -8.96
C MET A 428 0.94 30.68 -9.59
N PRO A 429 0.65 31.78 -8.89
CA PRO A 429 -0.09 32.89 -9.48
C PRO A 429 0.84 33.74 -10.35
N THR A 430 0.23 34.45 -11.31
CA THR A 430 0.93 35.43 -12.13
C THR A 430 0.30 36.80 -11.93
N THR A 431 1.16 37.83 -11.89
CA THR A 431 0.77 39.23 -11.86
C THR A 431 0.93 39.85 -13.25
N MET A 432 0.57 41.12 -13.40
CA MET A 432 0.79 41.83 -14.66
C MET A 432 2.29 41.88 -14.99
N PRO A 433 2.71 41.63 -16.25
CA PRO A 433 4.13 41.55 -16.62
C PRO A 433 4.96 42.81 -16.33
N HIS A 434 4.31 43.97 -16.19
CA HIS A 434 4.93 45.26 -15.88
C HIS A 434 4.99 45.57 -14.38
N ALA A 435 4.56 44.64 -13.52
CA ALA A 435 4.64 44.82 -12.07
C ALA A 435 6.09 45.00 -11.63
N SER A 436 6.33 46.03 -10.83
CA SER A 436 7.65 46.24 -10.23
C SER A 436 7.97 45.13 -9.22
N ILE A 437 9.25 44.87 -8.97
CA ILE A 437 9.66 43.88 -7.96
C ILE A 437 9.14 44.22 -6.56
N GLY A 438 9.00 45.51 -6.23
CA GLY A 438 8.45 45.95 -4.95
C GLY A 438 6.97 45.61 -4.82
N GLU A 439 6.19 45.84 -5.87
CA GLU A 439 4.77 45.48 -5.91
C GLU A 439 4.58 43.95 -5.86
N ALA A 440 5.36 43.21 -6.65
CA ALA A 440 5.33 41.75 -6.63
C ALA A 440 5.69 41.18 -5.26
N LEU A 441 6.64 41.79 -4.55
CA LEU A 441 7.03 41.40 -3.20
C LEU A 441 5.95 41.72 -2.16
N ASP A 442 5.28 42.86 -2.27
CA ASP A 442 4.16 43.21 -1.40
C ASP A 442 2.97 42.26 -1.60
N VAL A 443 2.66 41.90 -2.85
CA VAL A 443 1.65 40.87 -3.17
C VAL A 443 2.03 39.52 -2.58
N LEU A 444 3.29 39.10 -2.76
CA LEU A 444 3.83 37.85 -2.19
C LEU A 444 3.65 37.81 -0.65
N GLN A 445 4.07 38.87 0.04
CA GLN A 445 3.96 38.98 1.50
C GLN A 445 2.53 38.90 2.01
N LYS A 446 1.59 39.55 1.30
CA LYS A 446 0.17 39.50 1.65
C LYS A 446 -0.41 38.11 1.42
N GLN A 447 -0.04 37.45 0.31
CA GLN A 447 -0.48 36.09 0.00
C GLN A 447 0.04 35.08 1.01
N ASP A 448 1.33 35.12 1.33
CA ASP A 448 1.96 34.19 2.28
C ASP A 448 1.35 34.33 3.67
N ARG A 449 1.08 35.55 4.16
CA ARG A 449 0.37 35.78 5.43
C ARG A 449 -1.06 35.25 5.41
N ALA A 450 -1.77 35.43 4.30
CA ALA A 450 -3.15 34.94 4.17
C ALA A 450 -3.21 33.41 4.15
N MET A 451 -2.25 32.75 3.49
CA MET A 451 -2.15 31.29 3.46
C MET A 451 -1.74 30.74 4.83
N GLN A 452 -0.77 31.36 5.51
CA GLN A 452 -0.33 30.91 6.84
C GLN A 452 -1.44 30.99 7.90
N ALA A 453 -2.50 31.80 7.67
CA ALA A 453 -3.66 31.87 8.55
C ALA A 453 -4.56 30.61 8.50
N VAL A 454 -4.39 29.73 7.50
CA VAL A 454 -5.15 28.48 7.35
C VAL A 454 -4.57 27.42 8.30
N ALA A 455 -5.41 26.77 9.10
CA ALA A 455 -4.97 25.93 10.22
C ALA A 455 -4.22 24.66 9.78
N GLU A 456 -4.55 24.12 8.62
CA GLU A 456 -3.96 22.92 8.01
C GLU A 456 -2.57 23.18 7.43
N ILE A 457 -2.18 24.44 7.23
CA ILE A 457 -0.89 24.83 6.69
C ILE A 457 0.15 24.89 7.82
N ASP A 458 1.28 24.21 7.63
CA ASP A 458 2.41 24.21 8.55
C ASP A 458 3.35 25.39 8.27
N SER A 459 3.72 25.56 6.99
CA SER A 459 4.59 26.65 6.56
C SER A 459 4.32 27.07 5.12
N VAL A 460 4.53 28.35 4.85
CA VAL A 460 4.41 28.97 3.53
C VAL A 460 5.69 29.70 3.19
N VAL A 461 6.28 29.34 2.05
CA VAL A 461 7.47 30.01 1.52
C VAL A 461 7.25 30.39 0.06
N GLY A 462 7.06 31.69 -0.15
CA GLY A 462 6.92 32.33 -1.43
C GLY A 462 8.25 32.70 -2.07
N LYS A 463 8.39 32.43 -3.37
CA LYS A 463 9.47 32.96 -4.22
C LYS A 463 8.84 33.78 -5.34
N LEU A 464 9.32 34.99 -5.56
CA LEU A 464 9.06 35.71 -6.81
C LEU A 464 10.29 35.71 -7.71
N GLY A 465 10.08 35.74 -9.02
CA GLY A 465 11.20 35.69 -9.98
C GLY A 465 11.95 34.37 -9.89
N ARG A 466 13.26 34.41 -10.14
CA ARG A 466 14.08 33.20 -10.30
C ARG A 466 15.15 33.04 -9.23
N ALA A 467 15.50 31.78 -8.96
CA ALA A 467 16.74 31.41 -8.32
C ALA A 467 17.96 31.71 -9.22
N GLU A 468 19.16 31.74 -8.63
CA GLU A 468 20.43 31.86 -9.36
C GLU A 468 20.83 30.54 -10.04
N SER A 469 19.94 30.02 -10.89
CA SER A 469 20.11 28.75 -11.60
C SER A 469 19.47 28.83 -12.99
N PRO A 470 20.08 28.24 -14.04
CA PRO A 470 19.44 28.10 -15.35
C PRO A 470 18.18 27.24 -15.36
N LEU A 471 17.95 26.46 -14.29
CA LEU A 471 16.77 25.58 -14.17
C LEU A 471 15.49 26.35 -13.83
N ASP A 472 15.61 27.61 -13.43
CA ASP A 472 14.49 28.46 -13.03
C ASP A 472 14.47 29.73 -13.89
N PRO A 473 13.64 29.77 -14.95
CA PRO A 473 13.51 30.92 -15.83
C PRO A 473 12.40 31.89 -15.40
N ALA A 474 11.85 31.78 -14.18
CA ALA A 474 10.67 32.52 -13.79
C ALA A 474 10.87 34.05 -13.81
N PRO A 475 9.95 34.82 -14.44
CA PRO A 475 9.98 36.28 -14.43
C PRO A 475 9.55 36.83 -13.06
N ILE A 476 9.89 38.09 -12.77
CA ILE A 476 9.50 38.78 -11.51
C ILE A 476 7.98 38.81 -11.30
N SER A 477 7.19 38.78 -12.39
CA SER A 477 5.73 38.75 -12.33
C SER A 477 5.15 37.39 -11.95
N MET A 478 5.96 36.32 -11.90
CA MET A 478 5.54 34.98 -11.49
C MET A 478 5.98 34.71 -10.06
N ILE A 479 5.03 34.22 -9.27
CA ILE A 479 5.23 33.80 -7.90
C ILE A 479 5.13 32.28 -7.86
N GLU A 480 6.00 31.64 -7.09
CA GLU A 480 5.99 30.22 -6.78
C GLU A 480 6.02 30.09 -5.26
N THR A 481 4.89 29.71 -4.67
CA THR A 481 4.75 29.54 -3.23
C THR A 481 4.66 28.06 -2.89
N VAL A 482 5.62 27.57 -2.12
CA VAL A 482 5.60 26.22 -1.54
C VAL A 482 4.83 26.26 -0.24
N ILE A 483 3.75 25.48 -0.18
CA ILE A 483 2.85 25.37 0.97
C ILE A 483 3.00 23.95 1.52
N ASN A 484 3.49 23.81 2.75
CA ASN A 484 3.55 22.50 3.41
C ASN A 484 2.33 22.32 4.30
N TYR A 485 1.72 21.14 4.23
CA TYR A 485 0.57 20.79 5.05
C TYR A 485 1.01 20.12 6.35
N LYS A 486 0.19 20.25 7.38
CA LYS A 486 0.27 19.37 8.55
C LYS A 486 -0.19 17.97 8.14
N PRO A 487 0.47 16.90 8.61
CA PRO A 487 0.03 15.54 8.33
C PRO A 487 -1.35 15.28 8.96
N GLU A 488 -2.17 14.44 8.32
CA GLU A 488 -3.51 14.07 8.81
C GLU A 488 -3.45 13.43 10.22
N TYR A 489 -2.40 12.65 10.48
CA TYR A 489 -2.14 12.02 11.77
C TYR A 489 -0.79 12.42 12.32
N LEU A 490 -0.66 12.43 13.65
CA LEU A 490 0.64 12.61 14.30
C LEU A 490 1.48 11.37 14.05
N VAL A 491 2.67 11.55 13.47
CA VAL A 491 3.58 10.46 13.13
C VAL A 491 4.89 10.54 13.89
N ASP A 492 5.49 9.39 14.20
CA ASP A 492 6.84 9.31 14.72
C ASP A 492 7.89 9.59 13.63
N ARG A 493 9.18 9.62 14.01
CA ARG A 493 10.30 9.83 13.06
C ARG A 493 10.42 8.75 11.96
N HIS A 494 9.69 7.65 12.09
CA HIS A 494 9.64 6.55 11.13
C HIS A 494 8.33 6.54 10.33
N GLY A 495 7.51 7.60 10.41
CA GLY A 495 6.24 7.72 9.71
C GLY A 495 5.13 6.84 10.29
N ARG A 496 5.28 6.31 11.51
CA ARG A 496 4.22 5.51 12.15
C ARG A 496 3.27 6.43 12.89
N ARG A 497 1.97 6.22 12.65
CA ARG A 497 0.89 6.90 13.37
C ARG A 497 1.04 6.68 14.87
N LEU A 498 1.09 7.79 15.61
CA LEU A 498 0.99 7.81 17.06
C LEU A 498 -0.48 7.61 17.43
N THR A 499 -0.71 7.09 18.63
CA THR A 499 -2.06 6.84 19.16
C THR A 499 -2.10 7.35 20.59
N PHE A 500 -3.20 7.99 20.94
CA PHE A 500 -3.39 8.71 22.19
C PHE A 500 -4.68 8.30 22.87
N ARG A 501 -4.68 8.34 24.20
CA ARG A 501 -5.85 7.98 24.97
C ARG A 501 -7.03 8.92 24.65
N PHE A 502 -8.19 8.33 24.42
CA PHE A 502 -9.37 9.03 23.94
C PHE A 502 -10.63 8.58 24.68
N SER A 503 -11.34 9.54 25.29
CA SER A 503 -12.58 9.33 26.03
C SER A 503 -13.76 9.71 25.12
N SER A 504 -14.47 8.73 24.56
CA SER A 504 -15.55 8.95 23.58
C SER A 504 -16.87 9.48 24.16
N GLY A 505 -17.06 9.38 25.48
CA GLY A 505 -18.26 9.80 26.19
C GLY A 505 -18.30 11.30 26.53
N GLU A 506 -17.18 12.01 26.43
CA GLU A 506 -17.07 13.43 26.77
C GLU A 506 -17.19 14.32 25.52
N THR A 507 -17.36 15.62 25.71
CA THR A 507 -17.27 16.62 24.64
C THR A 507 -16.14 17.57 24.99
N ASP A 508 -15.22 17.82 24.06
CA ASP A 508 -14.12 18.77 24.26
C ASP A 508 -14.08 19.78 23.09
N TRP A 509 -13.33 20.85 23.27
CA TRP A 509 -12.92 21.70 22.17
C TRP A 509 -11.94 20.96 21.29
N PHE A 510 -12.02 21.16 19.98
CA PHE A 510 -10.97 20.68 19.08
C PHE A 510 -9.68 21.45 19.38
N ARG A 511 -8.56 20.75 19.61
CA ARG A 511 -7.30 21.34 20.08
C ARG A 511 -6.12 20.89 19.22
N ASP A 512 -5.09 21.71 19.14
CA ASP A 512 -3.78 21.35 18.59
C ASP A 512 -2.99 20.40 19.51
N GLN A 513 -1.75 20.05 19.16
CA GLN A 513 -0.91 19.13 19.95
C GLN A 513 -0.57 19.72 21.33
N GLU A 514 -0.45 21.04 21.42
CA GLU A 514 -0.10 21.81 22.60
C GLU A 514 -1.29 22.03 23.55
N GLY A 515 -2.51 21.74 23.09
CA GLY A 515 -3.75 21.83 23.86
C GLY A 515 -4.52 23.13 23.67
N ASN A 516 -4.12 23.97 22.71
CA ASN A 516 -4.82 25.20 22.37
C ASN A 516 -6.04 24.88 21.51
N PRO A 517 -7.23 25.44 21.80
CA PRO A 517 -8.40 25.26 20.97
C PRO A 517 -8.19 25.82 19.56
N LEU A 518 -8.50 25.02 18.55
CA LEU A 518 -8.46 25.44 17.15
C LEU A 518 -9.76 26.14 16.77
N PRO A 519 -9.69 27.30 16.09
CA PRO A 519 -10.87 28.01 15.63
C PRO A 519 -11.54 27.25 14.46
N ALA A 520 -12.86 27.27 14.42
CA ALA A 520 -13.66 26.90 13.26
C ALA A 520 -13.58 28.02 12.20
N PRO A 521 -14.18 27.82 10.99
CA PRO A 521 -14.20 28.82 9.94
C PRO A 521 -14.81 30.18 10.35
N ASP A 522 -15.59 30.23 11.43
CA ASP A 522 -16.17 31.43 12.03
C ASP A 522 -15.24 32.13 13.04
N GLY A 523 -14.02 31.61 13.22
CA GLY A 523 -13.02 32.12 14.16
C GLY A 523 -13.25 31.72 15.62
N GLN A 524 -14.31 30.98 15.94
CA GLN A 524 -14.60 30.52 17.30
C GLN A 524 -14.14 29.07 17.49
N PRO A 525 -13.65 28.67 18.67
CA PRO A 525 -13.41 27.25 18.95
C PRO A 525 -14.68 26.42 18.69
N TYR A 526 -14.55 25.22 18.14
CA TYR A 526 -15.69 24.32 17.96
C TYR A 526 -15.56 23.06 18.80
N ARG A 527 -16.72 22.54 19.23
CA ARG A 527 -16.78 21.32 20.06
C ARG A 527 -16.82 20.08 19.19
N VAL A 528 -16.05 19.09 19.59
CA VAL A 528 -16.05 17.75 18.99
C VAL A 528 -16.48 16.72 20.02
N ARG A 529 -17.08 15.63 19.52
CA ARG A 529 -17.49 14.52 20.37
C ARG A 529 -16.27 13.65 20.67
N GLY A 530 -15.99 13.49 21.95
CA GLY A 530 -14.85 12.80 22.51
C GLY A 530 -13.68 13.74 22.84
N ARG A 531 -12.85 13.31 23.79
CA ARG A 531 -11.76 14.08 24.37
C ARG A 531 -10.46 13.30 24.31
N PHE A 532 -9.39 13.92 23.86
CA PHE A 532 -8.05 13.36 24.02
C PHE A 532 -7.53 13.67 25.43
N GLU A 533 -7.15 12.62 26.17
CA GLU A 533 -6.62 12.79 27.52
C GLU A 533 -5.19 13.36 27.47
N ARG A 534 -4.92 14.29 28.39
CA ARG A 534 -3.65 15.01 28.51
C ARG A 534 -3.09 14.87 29.91
N ASP A 535 -1.78 14.85 30.02
CA ASP A 535 -1.07 14.87 31.30
C ASP A 535 -1.17 16.24 31.99
N ASP A 536 -0.65 16.35 33.22
CA ASP A 536 -0.65 17.60 34.00
C ASP A 536 0.14 18.74 33.32
N ALA A 537 0.99 18.41 32.34
CA ALA A 537 1.74 19.36 31.52
C ALA A 537 1.03 19.69 30.19
N GLY A 538 -0.21 19.21 29.98
CA GLY A 538 -1.01 19.47 28.78
C GLY A 538 -0.66 18.62 27.56
N ARG A 539 0.25 17.65 27.68
CA ARG A 539 0.68 16.79 26.56
C ARG A 539 -0.26 15.60 26.40
N LEU A 540 -0.50 15.20 25.15
CA LEU A 540 -1.31 14.02 24.83
C LEU A 540 -0.70 12.75 25.45
N ILE A 541 -1.53 11.92 26.10
CA ILE A 541 -1.07 10.68 26.74
C ILE A 541 -1.00 9.57 25.68
N PRO A 542 0.19 9.02 25.35
CA PRO A 542 0.31 7.95 24.36
C PRO A 542 -0.35 6.67 24.85
N GLU A 543 -1.12 6.01 23.98
CA GLU A 543 -1.77 4.74 24.28
C GLU A 543 -1.82 3.86 23.04
N ARG A 544 -1.24 2.64 23.12
CA ARG A 544 -1.15 1.69 21.99
C ARG A 544 -2.49 1.34 21.32
N ARG A 545 -3.61 1.47 22.03
CA ARG A 545 -4.98 1.21 21.53
C ARG A 545 -5.84 2.47 21.55
N GLY A 546 -5.22 3.63 21.69
CA GLY A 546 -5.87 4.92 21.67
C GLY A 546 -6.35 5.30 20.27
N LYS A 547 -6.91 6.51 20.14
CA LYS A 547 -7.21 7.09 18.83
C LYS A 547 -5.97 7.75 18.24
N PRO A 548 -5.76 7.67 16.92
CA PRO A 548 -4.63 8.29 16.25
C PRO A 548 -4.68 9.82 16.29
#